data_AF-A0A5M8QKR0-F1
#
_entry.id   AF-A0A5M8QKR0-F1
#
_cell.length_a   1.000
_cell.length_b   1.000
_cell.length_c   1.000
_cell.angle_alpha   90.00
_cell.angle_beta   90.00
_cell.angle_gamma   90.00
#
_symmetry.space_group_name_H-M   'P 1'
#
loop_
_entity.id
_entity.type
_entity.pdbx_description
1 polymer ?
#
loop_
_entity_poly.entity_id
_entity_poly.type
_entity_poly.pdbx_seq_one_letter_code
_entity_poly.pdbx_strand_id
1 'polypeptide(L)'
;MFPKGTLYSTKFADMNKHCSCCGQSFEPEPGFYYGAMYVSFAFNVAVFLVALFVLSQFVEEVTMGMLVGIVLVTVVGMLPIFFRLARVLWISIFVRYEGPASKIPQKAHV
;
A
#
# COMPACT_ATOMS: atom_id res chain seq x y z
N MET A 1 -7.25 -4.92 8.67
CA MET A 1 -7.53 -4.53 7.27
C MET A 1 -7.34 -5.71 6.34
N PHE A 2 -6.10 -6.22 6.19
CA PHE A 2 -5.81 -7.39 5.34
C PHE A 2 -5.79 -8.70 6.17
N PRO A 3 -6.14 -9.86 5.58
CA PRO A 3 -5.93 -11.16 6.21
C PRO A 3 -4.44 -11.41 6.51
N LYS A 4 -4.17 -12.20 7.56
CA LYS A 4 -2.80 -12.58 7.92
C LYS A 4 -2.22 -13.55 6.88
N GLY A 5 -0.93 -13.44 6.58
CA GLY A 5 -0.22 -14.36 5.68
C GLY A 5 -0.46 -14.17 4.17
N THR A 6 -1.27 -13.19 3.76
CA THR A 6 -1.62 -13.02 2.34
C THR A 6 -0.74 -12.05 1.56
N LEU A 7 0.33 -11.50 2.15
CA LEU A 7 1.14 -10.44 1.54
C LEU A 7 1.70 -10.82 0.16
N TYR A 8 2.43 -11.93 0.05
CA TYR A 8 2.97 -12.43 -1.22
C TYR A 8 2.17 -13.61 -1.77
N SER A 9 0.84 -13.49 -1.74
CA SER A 9 -0.08 -14.52 -2.26
C SER A 9 -0.94 -13.97 -3.39
N THR A 10 -1.61 -14.84 -4.14
CA THR A 10 -2.62 -14.43 -5.14
C THR A 10 -3.79 -13.65 -4.52
N LYS A 11 -3.96 -13.75 -3.20
CA LYS A 11 -4.98 -13.04 -2.40
C LYS A 11 -4.43 -11.78 -1.73
N PHE A 12 -3.36 -11.19 -2.25
CA PHE A 12 -2.74 -10.01 -1.63
C PHE A 12 -3.67 -8.79 -1.57
N ALA A 13 -4.60 -8.70 -2.52
CA ALA A 13 -5.58 -7.62 -2.63
C ALA A 13 -6.83 -7.82 -1.74
N ASP A 14 -7.04 -9.02 -1.21
CA ASP A 14 -8.20 -9.34 -0.37
C ASP A 14 -8.19 -8.51 0.92
N MET A 15 -9.33 -7.90 1.22
CA MET A 15 -9.53 -7.09 2.41
C MET A 15 -10.71 -7.62 3.21
N ASN A 16 -10.62 -7.48 4.54
CA ASN A 16 -11.78 -7.69 5.40
C ASN A 16 -12.81 -6.59 5.09
N LYS A 17 -14.11 -6.87 5.28
CA LYS A 17 -15.16 -5.87 5.08
C LYS A 17 -15.15 -4.79 6.17
N HIS A 18 -15.02 -5.22 7.43
CA HIS A 18 -15.04 -4.35 8.60
C HIS A 18 -13.87 -4.63 9.54
N CYS A 19 -13.51 -3.62 10.32
CA CYS A 19 -12.60 -3.78 11.44
C CYS A 19 -13.24 -4.61 12.55
N SER A 20 -12.58 -5.69 12.98
CA SER A 20 -13.05 -6.55 14.08
C SER A 20 -13.07 -5.86 15.45
N CYS A 21 -12.41 -4.70 15.56
CA CYS A 21 -12.26 -3.98 16.82
C CYS A 21 -13.35 -2.92 17.05
N CYS A 22 -13.67 -2.15 16.00
CA CYS A 22 -14.57 -0.99 16.07
C CYS A 22 -15.71 -1.01 15.05
N GLY A 23 -15.76 -1.99 14.15
CA GLY A 23 -16.80 -2.11 13.12
C GLY A 23 -16.61 -1.20 11.88
N GLN A 24 -15.60 -0.33 11.87
CA GLN A 24 -15.33 0.58 10.74
C GLN A 24 -15.23 -0.19 9.41
N SER A 25 -16.02 0.23 8.41
CA SER A 25 -15.89 -0.28 7.03
C SER A 25 -14.53 0.09 6.47
N PHE A 26 -13.84 -0.90 5.89
CA PHE A 26 -12.60 -0.67 5.15
C PHE A 26 -12.86 -0.11 3.75
N GLU A 27 -14.09 -0.16 3.24
CA GLU A 27 -14.50 0.49 2.00
C GLU A 27 -15.78 1.30 2.26
N PRO A 28 -15.65 2.56 2.73
CA PRO A 28 -16.81 3.39 3.05
C PRO A 28 -17.68 3.71 1.83
N GLU A 29 -17.06 3.83 0.65
CA GLU A 29 -17.70 4.17 -0.61
C GLU A 29 -17.17 3.27 -1.73
N PRO A 30 -18.00 2.89 -2.72
CA PRO A 30 -17.51 2.12 -3.87
C PRO A 30 -16.45 2.92 -4.63
N GLY A 31 -15.28 2.31 -4.84
CA GLY A 31 -14.15 2.99 -5.49
C GLY A 31 -13.35 3.93 -4.59
N PHE A 32 -13.57 3.91 -3.27
CA PHE A 32 -12.83 4.75 -2.30
C PHE A 32 -11.30 4.75 -2.49
N TYR A 33 -10.73 3.62 -2.94
CA TYR A 33 -9.28 3.45 -3.14
C TYR A 33 -8.73 3.89 -4.50
N TYR A 34 -9.51 4.57 -5.36
CA TYR A 34 -8.97 5.14 -6.59
C TYR A 34 -7.81 6.10 -6.32
N GLY A 35 -7.92 6.94 -5.29
CA GLY A 35 -6.83 7.83 -4.90
C GLY A 35 -5.59 7.12 -4.34
N ALA A 36 -5.78 5.96 -3.70
CA ALA A 36 -4.68 5.14 -3.20
C ALA A 36 -3.79 4.59 -4.33
N MET A 37 -4.30 4.49 -5.56
CA MET A 37 -3.48 4.14 -6.72
C MET A 37 -2.36 5.16 -6.96
N TYR A 38 -2.66 6.46 -6.84
CA TYR A 38 -1.65 7.52 -7.01
C TYR A 38 -0.62 7.51 -5.88
N VAL A 39 -1.05 7.20 -4.65
CA VAL A 39 -0.13 7.01 -3.51
C VAL A 39 0.83 5.85 -3.78
N SER A 40 0.31 4.72 -4.29
CA SER A 40 1.15 3.57 -4.68
C SER A 40 2.15 3.94 -5.79
N PHE A 41 1.74 4.75 -6.76
CA PHE A 41 2.63 5.25 -7.80
C PHE A 41 3.76 6.11 -7.22
N ALA A 42 3.44 7.03 -6.31
CA ALA A 42 4.44 7.86 -5.65
C ALA A 42 5.49 7.01 -4.89
N PHE A 43 5.06 5.95 -4.20
CA PHE A 43 6.00 5.02 -3.55
C PHE A 43 6.91 4.30 -4.55
N ASN A 44 6.36 3.81 -5.66
CA ASN A 44 7.16 3.16 -6.70
C ASN A 44 8.20 4.11 -7.29
N VAL A 45 7.82 5.34 -7.61
CA VAL A 45 8.73 6.36 -8.13
C VAL A 45 9.82 6.69 -7.12
N ALA A 46 9.47 6.89 -5.85
CA ALA A 46 10.43 7.18 -4.80
C ALA A 46 11.49 6.07 -4.66
N VAL A 47 11.06 4.80 -4.59
CA VAL A 47 12.00 3.67 -4.47
C VAL A 47 12.81 3.47 -5.75
N PHE A 48 12.21 3.67 -6.91
CA PHE A 48 12.94 3.63 -8.18
C PHE A 48 14.05 4.68 -8.25
N LEU A 49 13.76 5.94 -7.87
CA LEU A 49 14.76 7.02 -7.85
C LEU A 49 15.89 6.74 -6.86
N VAL A 50 15.56 6.23 -5.67
CA VAL A 50 16.58 5.83 -4.68
C VAL A 50 17.43 4.68 -5.22
N ALA A 51 16.82 3.65 -5.80
CA ALA A 51 17.54 2.52 -6.37
C ALA A 51 18.46 2.95 -7.54
N LEU A 52 17.98 3.85 -8.39
CA LEU A 52 18.75 4.43 -9.49
C LEU A 52 19.94 5.25 -8.98
N PHE A 53 19.71 6.11 -7.98
CA PHE A 53 20.77 6.90 -7.36
C PHE A 53 21.82 6.01 -6.70
N VAL A 54 21.40 4.97 -5.97
CA VAL A 54 22.33 4.02 -5.37
C VAL A 54 23.12 3.30 -6.45
N LEU A 55 22.46 2.80 -7.51
CA LEU A 55 23.15 2.12 -8.61
C LEU A 55 24.22 3.02 -9.25
N SER A 56 23.91 4.30 -9.50
CA SER A 56 24.86 5.23 -10.13
C SER A 56 26.11 5.51 -9.30
N GLN A 57 26.13 5.17 -8.00
CA GLN A 57 27.34 5.26 -7.19
C GLN A 57 28.28 4.04 -7.37
N PHE A 58 27.78 2.93 -7.93
CA PHE A 58 28.53 1.68 -8.09
C PHE A 58 28.92 1.37 -9.54
N VAL A 59 28.33 2.06 -10.53
CA VAL A 59 28.60 1.84 -11.95
C VAL A 59 28.93 3.16 -12.64
N GLU A 60 29.89 3.12 -13.58
CA GLU A 60 30.28 4.31 -14.36
C GLU A 60 29.18 4.74 -15.35
N GLU A 61 28.50 3.76 -15.96
CA GLU A 61 27.40 4.00 -16.89
C GLU A 61 26.19 3.12 -16.57
N VAL A 62 25.02 3.75 -16.50
CA VAL A 62 23.75 3.04 -16.29
C VAL A 62 23.20 2.58 -17.64
N THR A 63 23.20 1.27 -17.87
CA THR A 63 22.66 0.69 -19.12
C THR A 63 21.13 0.59 -19.09
N MET A 64 20.52 0.51 -20.27
CA MET A 64 19.06 0.28 -20.38
C MET A 64 18.61 -1.03 -19.72
N GLY A 65 19.42 -2.08 -19.78
CA GLY A 65 19.13 -3.36 -19.12
C GLY A 65 19.08 -3.23 -17.60
N MET A 66 19.97 -2.44 -17.00
CA MET A 66 19.97 -2.16 -15.57
C MET A 66 18.75 -1.35 -15.14
N LEU A 67 18.34 -0.35 -15.93
CA LEU A 67 17.12 0.42 -15.67
C LEU A 67 15.88 -0.47 -15.66
N VAL A 68 15.70 -1.27 -16.72
CA VAL A 68 14.57 -2.19 -16.83
C VAL A 68 14.59 -3.21 -15.69
N GLY A 69 15.76 -3.73 -15.34
CA GLY A 69 15.94 -4.65 -14.21
C GLY A 69 15.51 -4.03 -12.88
N ILE A 70 15.95 -2.82 -12.57
CA ILE A 70 15.55 -2.12 -11.33
C ILE A 70 14.05 -1.87 -11.30
N VAL A 71 13.47 -1.38 -12.40
CA VAL A 71 12.02 -1.14 -12.47
C VAL A 71 11.24 -2.43 -12.23
N LEU A 72 11.60 -3.52 -12.91
CA LEU A 72 10.93 -4.80 -12.75
C LEU A 72 11.04 -5.34 -11.33
N VAL A 73 12.25 -5.33 -10.74
CA VAL A 73 12.47 -5.79 -9.37
C VAL A 73 11.68 -4.94 -8.37
N THR A 74 11.68 -3.61 -8.55
CA THR A 74 10.96 -2.69 -7.67
C THR A 74 9.46 -2.90 -7.79
N VAL A 75 8.91 -2.87 -9.01
CA VAL A 75 7.47 -2.99 -9.24
C VAL A 75 6.97 -4.36 -8.81
N VAL A 76 7.57 -5.46 -9.29
CA VAL A 76 7.08 -6.81 -9.01
C VAL A 76 7.36 -7.22 -7.57
N GLY A 77 8.55 -6.92 -7.06
CA GLY A 77 8.96 -7.31 -5.71
C GLY A 77 8.22 -6.53 -4.61
N MET A 78 7.91 -5.26 -4.84
CA MET A 78 7.23 -4.40 -3.87
C MET A 78 5.73 -4.23 -4.15
N LEU A 79 5.18 -4.84 -5.22
CA LEU A 79 3.78 -4.73 -5.61
C LEU A 79 2.80 -4.89 -4.43
N PRO A 80 2.81 -6.00 -3.67
CA PRO A 80 1.85 -6.18 -2.60
C PRO A 80 2.11 -5.25 -1.40
N ILE A 81 3.36 -4.82 -1.20
CA ILE A 81 3.73 -3.91 -0.11
C ILE A 81 3.16 -2.53 -0.40
N PHE A 82 3.50 -1.92 -1.54
CA PHE A 82 3.05 -0.58 -1.89
C PHE A 82 1.54 -0.52 -2.04
N PHE A 83 0.93 -1.56 -2.61
CA PHE A 83 -0.53 -1.65 -2.68
C PHE A 83 -1.19 -1.55 -1.30
N ARG A 84 -0.70 -2.32 -0.31
CA ARG A 84 -1.27 -2.32 1.05
C ARG A 84 -0.97 -1.03 1.79
N LEU A 85 0.27 -0.54 1.72
CA LEU A 85 0.67 0.72 2.37
C LEU A 85 -0.12 1.89 1.82
N ALA A 86 -0.32 1.96 0.51
CA ALA A 86 -1.10 3.03 -0.10
C ALA A 86 -2.55 3.03 0.39
N ARG A 87 -3.20 1.86 0.50
CA ARG A 87 -4.57 1.77 1.04
C ARG A 87 -4.64 2.10 2.54
N VAL A 88 -3.67 1.66 3.34
CA VAL A 88 -3.59 2.00 4.77
C VAL A 88 -3.41 3.51 4.96
N LEU A 89 -2.50 4.12 4.19
CA LEU A 89 -2.29 5.56 4.23
C LEU A 89 -3.55 6.30 3.80
N TRP A 90 -4.17 5.88 2.70
CA TRP A 90 -5.38 6.50 2.18
C TRP A 90 -6.51 6.50 3.21
N ILE A 91 -6.86 5.34 3.77
CA ILE A 91 -7.92 5.28 4.78
C ILE A 91 -7.58 6.10 6.03
N SER A 92 -6.30 6.20 6.41
CA SER A 92 -5.88 7.01 7.56
C SER A 92 -6.04 8.53 7.36
N ILE A 93 -6.05 8.99 6.10
CA ILE A 93 -6.26 10.40 5.76
C ILE A 93 -7.74 10.79 5.91
N PHE A 94 -8.65 9.90 5.50
CA PHE A 94 -10.09 10.19 5.47
C PHE A 94 -10.84 9.71 6.72
N VAL A 95 -10.39 8.62 7.34
CA VAL A 95 -11.00 8.06 8.55
C VAL A 95 -10.19 8.51 9.75
N ARG A 96 -10.79 9.39 10.57
CA ARG A 96 -10.14 9.89 11.78
C ARG A 96 -10.04 8.80 12.84
N TYR A 97 -8.93 8.83 13.59
CA TYR A 97 -8.72 7.97 14.73
C TYR A 97 -9.58 8.45 15.92
N GLU A 98 -10.45 7.57 16.42
CA GLU A 98 -11.40 7.88 17.52
C GLU A 98 -10.91 7.42 18.90
N GLY A 99 -9.70 6.86 18.98
CA GLY A 99 -9.11 6.37 20.22
C GLY A 99 -8.99 4.84 20.30
N PRO A 100 -8.52 4.32 21.45
CA PRO A 100 -8.36 2.89 21.66
C PRO A 100 -9.70 2.16 21.62
N ALA A 101 -9.70 0.96 21.05
CA ALA A 101 -10.93 0.18 20.86
C ALA A 101 -11.73 -0.12 22.14
N SER A 102 -11.06 -0.16 23.30
CA SER A 102 -11.73 -0.38 24.59
C SER A 102 -12.58 0.82 25.05
N LYS A 103 -12.45 1.98 24.40
CA LYS A 103 -13.08 3.24 24.81
C LYS A 103 -14.11 3.77 23.79
N ILE A 104 -14.34 3.06 22.69
CA ILE A 104 -15.23 3.51 21.61
C ILE A 104 -16.40 2.54 21.42
N PRO A 105 -17.62 3.04 21.15
CA PRO A 105 -18.74 2.20 20.77
C PRO A 105 -18.49 1.58 19.38
N GLN A 106 -18.95 0.36 19.16
CA GLN A 106 -18.86 -0.25 17.83
C GLN A 106 -19.81 0.47 16.86
N LYS A 107 -19.32 0.79 15.66
CA LYS A 107 -20.13 1.39 14.61
C LYS A 107 -21.08 0.33 14.05
N ALA A 108 -22.37 0.65 14.03
CA ALA A 108 -23.37 -0.21 13.40
C ALA A 108 -23.05 -0.37 11.91
N HIS A 109 -23.25 -1.57 11.39
CA HIS A 109 -23.04 -1.90 9.98
C HIS A 109 -24.09 -1.16 9.14
N VAL A 110 -23.75 0.02 8.62
CA VAL A 110 -24.48 0.67 7.52
C VAL A 110 -23.79 0.31 6.21
#